data_AF-A0A382ZI46-F1
#
_entry.id   AF-A0A382ZI46-F1
#
_cell.length_a   1.000
_cell.length_b   1.000
_cell.length_c   1.000
_cell.angle_alpha   90.00
_cell.angle_beta   90.00
_cell.angle_gamma   90.00
#
_symmetry.space_group_name_H-M   'P 1'
#
loop_
_entity.id
_entity.type
_entity.pdbx_description
1 polymer ?
#
loop_
_entity_poly.entity_id
_entity_poly.type
_entity_poly.pdbx_seq_one_letter_code
_entity_poly.pdbx_strand_id
1 'polypeptide(L)'
;MPNSKRSAEEEYLEKHIPKAIFWDVDEHSDKDSSYPHMMPNSDYWTRMLWRFEIRNDDHIIVYDNSDIYSSCRLWFSLKYFGHEKVSVLDGGFQKWLKEKKPTTKKIEKVEQIDSYQTNENIDLIKNKKQIDENIIKKEFIVIDARSRGRFEGSEPEPRKELKSGSIPNSICLPFKECINEDHSFKNKEQLLLKFKEVLGSKKLPVN
;
A
#
# COMPACT_ATOMS: atom_id res chain seq x y z
N MET A 1 12.19 2.20 0.40
CA MET A 1 12.79 1.21 -0.55
C MET A 1 14.24 1.01 -0.14
N PRO A 2 14.73 -0.23 -0.01
CA PRO A 2 16.09 -0.51 0.48
C PRO A 2 17.20 0.18 -0.34
N ASN A 3 16.94 0.42 -1.62
CA ASN A 3 17.91 1.04 -2.54
C ASN A 3 17.77 2.58 -2.63
N SER A 4 16.81 3.17 -1.90
CA SER A 4 16.65 4.62 -1.86
C SER A 4 17.57 5.19 -0.78
N LYS A 5 18.38 6.20 -1.13
CA LYS A 5 19.19 6.96 -0.14
C LYS A 5 18.36 8.00 0.63
N ARG A 6 17.04 7.79 0.74
CA ARG A 6 16.08 8.70 1.34
C ARG A 6 15.66 8.16 2.70
N SER A 7 15.53 9.04 3.68
CA SER A 7 14.94 8.73 4.98
C SER A 7 13.54 9.35 5.05
N ALA A 8 12.51 8.51 5.13
CA ALA A 8 11.13 8.98 5.19
C ALA A 8 10.86 9.77 6.48
N GLU A 9 11.51 9.38 7.58
CA GLU A 9 11.41 10.07 8.87
C GLU A 9 12.07 11.45 8.80
N GLU A 10 13.31 11.55 8.29
CA GLU A 10 13.99 12.84 8.15
C GLU A 10 13.21 13.79 7.23
N GLU A 11 12.66 13.29 6.13
CA GLU A 11 11.82 14.09 5.23
C GLU A 11 10.55 14.58 5.91
N TYR A 12 9.90 13.73 6.71
CA TYR A 12 8.73 14.11 7.51
C TYR A 12 9.10 15.20 8.54
N LEU A 13 10.17 15.01 9.31
CA LEU A 13 10.65 16.00 10.29
C LEU A 13 11.00 17.34 9.63
N GLU A 14 11.54 17.30 8.41
CA GLU A 14 11.82 18.49 7.60
C GLU A 14 10.56 19.18 7.08
N LYS A 15 9.60 18.45 6.50
CA LYS A 15 8.34 19.00 5.99
C LYS A 15 7.24 17.94 5.92
N HIS A 16 6.10 18.23 6.54
CA HIS A 16 4.88 17.43 6.45
C HIS A 16 3.61 18.27 6.40
N ILE A 17 2.47 17.63 6.12
CA ILE A 17 1.16 18.27 6.18
C ILE A 17 0.82 18.57 7.66
N PRO A 18 0.30 19.76 8.00
CA PRO A 18 -0.04 20.06 9.39
C PRO A 18 -0.94 19.00 10.03
N LYS A 19 -0.62 18.62 11.28
CA LYS A 19 -1.27 17.54 12.05
C LYS A 19 -1.08 16.11 11.52
N ALA A 20 -0.26 15.91 10.50
CA ALA A 20 0.06 14.56 10.04
C ALA A 20 0.90 13.81 11.08
N ILE A 21 0.63 12.52 11.21
CA ILE A 21 1.37 11.59 12.06
C ILE A 21 2.26 10.74 11.13
N PHE A 22 3.52 10.56 11.51
CA PHE A 22 4.42 9.66 10.77
C PHE A 22 4.10 8.21 11.09
N TRP A 23 3.97 7.39 10.04
CA TRP A 23 3.76 5.95 10.13
C TRP A 23 4.85 5.24 9.33
N ASP A 24 5.66 4.43 10.01
CA ASP A 24 6.73 3.68 9.38
C ASP A 24 6.26 2.25 9.03
N VAL A 25 6.24 1.95 7.73
CA VAL A 25 5.89 0.62 7.22
C VAL A 25 6.86 -0.44 7.71
N ASP A 26 8.14 -0.11 7.85
CA ASP A 26 9.15 -1.06 8.30
C ASP A 26 8.91 -1.37 9.78
N GLU A 27 8.66 -0.36 10.62
CA GLU A 27 8.35 -0.54 12.04
C GLU A 27 7.07 -1.33 12.28
N HIS A 28 6.00 -1.04 11.52
CA HIS A 28 4.66 -1.59 11.73
C HIS A 28 4.34 -2.80 10.86
N SER A 29 5.37 -3.54 10.46
CA SER A 29 5.26 -4.85 9.81
C SER A 29 5.59 -5.99 10.79
N ASP A 30 5.11 -7.19 10.50
CA ASP A 30 5.48 -8.40 11.25
C ASP A 30 7.00 -8.64 11.18
N LYS A 31 7.65 -8.53 12.34
CA LYS A 31 9.11 -8.65 12.51
C LYS A 31 9.58 -10.09 12.63
N ASP A 32 8.67 -11.03 12.93
CA ASP A 32 9.00 -12.44 13.08
C ASP A 32 8.94 -13.18 11.74
N SER A 33 8.32 -12.56 10.73
CA SER A 33 8.27 -13.08 9.37
C SER A 33 9.62 -12.98 8.65
N SER A 34 10.01 -14.07 7.99
CA SER A 34 11.13 -14.07 7.03
C SER A 34 10.81 -13.32 5.73
N TYR A 35 9.54 -12.99 5.52
CA TYR A 35 9.07 -12.19 4.39
C TYR A 35 8.90 -10.72 4.76
N PRO A 36 9.23 -9.83 3.82
CA PRO A 36 9.19 -8.39 4.06
C PRO A 36 7.77 -7.82 4.05
N HIS A 37 7.54 -6.82 4.90
CA HIS A 37 6.30 -6.06 4.99
C HIS A 37 5.04 -6.94 5.11
N MET A 38 5.11 -7.96 5.96
CA MET A 38 3.94 -8.78 6.31
C MET A 38 3.04 -8.04 7.29
N MET A 39 1.73 -8.29 7.25
CA MET A 39 0.81 -7.68 8.20
C MET A 39 1.11 -8.19 9.62
N PRO A 40 1.17 -7.30 10.63
CA PRO A 40 1.27 -7.73 12.02
C PRO A 40 -0.06 -8.35 12.49
N ASN A 41 -0.09 -8.88 13.71
CA ASN A 41 -1.35 -9.32 14.32
C ASN A 41 -2.24 -8.14 14.77
N SER A 42 -3.54 -8.42 14.92
CA SER A 42 -4.55 -7.44 15.40
C SER A 42 -4.19 -6.75 16.70
N ASP A 43 -3.62 -7.46 17.68
CA ASP A 43 -3.31 -6.89 18.98
C ASP A 43 -2.24 -5.80 18.86
N TYR A 44 -1.20 -6.05 18.07
CA TYR A 44 -0.19 -5.06 17.75
C TYR A 44 -0.81 -3.87 17.02
N TRP A 45 -1.62 -4.13 15.98
CA TRP A 45 -2.24 -3.07 15.18
C TRP A 45 -3.17 -2.18 16.01
N THR A 46 -3.97 -2.79 16.89
CA THR A 46 -4.85 -2.08 17.83
C THR A 46 -4.04 -1.15 18.73
N ARG A 47 -3.01 -1.68 19.41
CA ARG A 47 -2.14 -0.89 20.30
C ARG A 47 -1.32 0.18 19.55
N MET A 48 -1.00 -0.04 18.28
CA MET A 48 -0.36 0.95 17.44
C MET A 48 -1.31 2.14 17.20
N LEU A 49 -2.58 1.89 16.83
CA LEU A 49 -3.56 2.96 16.59
C LEU A 49 -3.90 3.73 17.86
N TRP A 50 -3.90 3.07 19.01
CA TRP A 50 -3.98 3.71 20.34
C TRP A 50 -2.89 4.77 20.56
N ARG A 51 -1.64 4.46 20.18
CA ARG A 51 -0.49 5.38 20.31
C ARG A 51 -0.58 6.57 19.34
N PHE A 52 -1.38 6.47 18.29
CA PHE A 52 -1.64 7.55 17.35
C PHE A 52 -2.91 8.34 17.66
N GLU A 53 -3.56 8.08 18.79
CA GLU A 53 -4.83 8.73 19.18
C GLU A 53 -5.97 8.48 18.16
N ILE A 54 -5.88 7.40 17.38
CA ILE A 54 -6.85 7.10 16.32
C ILE A 54 -8.04 6.34 16.91
N ARG A 55 -9.25 6.81 16.60
CA ARG A 55 -10.54 6.20 16.96
C ARG A 55 -11.17 5.49 15.76
N ASN A 56 -12.08 4.55 16.02
CA ASN A 56 -12.74 3.78 14.96
C ASN A 56 -13.56 4.63 13.98
N ASP A 57 -14.06 5.79 14.42
CA ASP A 57 -14.93 6.68 13.66
C ASP A 57 -14.21 7.84 12.97
N ASP A 58 -12.90 8.01 13.23
CA ASP A 58 -12.04 8.96 12.56
C ASP A 58 -12.02 8.72 11.05
N HIS A 59 -11.84 9.79 10.27
CA HIS A 59 -11.52 9.67 8.86
C HIS A 59 -10.02 9.82 8.65
N ILE A 60 -9.35 8.71 8.38
CA ILE A 60 -7.91 8.70 8.15
C ILE A 60 -7.62 9.05 6.68
N ILE A 61 -6.83 10.11 6.48
CA ILE A 61 -6.27 10.46 5.18
C ILE A 61 -4.79 10.07 5.17
N VAL A 62 -4.43 9.10 4.34
CA VAL A 62 -3.05 8.63 4.21
C VAL A 62 -2.38 9.29 3.00
N TYR A 63 -1.11 9.62 3.13
CA TYR A 63 -0.29 10.11 2.04
C TYR A 63 1.15 9.63 2.20
N ASP A 64 1.94 9.74 1.15
CA ASP A 64 3.37 9.50 1.21
C ASP A 64 4.13 10.50 0.33
N ASN A 65 5.46 10.42 0.43
CA ASN A 65 6.39 11.15 -0.42
C ASN A 65 7.26 10.18 -1.26
N SER A 66 6.72 9.03 -1.64
CA SER A 66 7.45 7.92 -2.24
C SER A 66 7.14 7.76 -3.73
N ASP A 67 8.08 7.19 -4.48
CA ASP A 67 7.86 6.83 -5.89
C ASP A 67 7.07 5.53 -6.07
N ILE A 68 6.72 4.86 -4.95
CA ILE A 68 6.08 3.54 -4.91
C ILE A 68 4.69 3.56 -4.28
N TYR A 69 4.16 4.74 -3.93
CA TYR A 69 2.83 4.92 -3.36
C TYR A 69 2.60 4.06 -2.11
N SER A 70 3.53 4.11 -1.15
CA SER A 70 3.44 3.33 0.09
C SER A 70 2.20 3.65 0.94
N SER A 71 1.57 4.81 0.75
CA SER A 71 0.29 5.19 1.36
C SER A 71 -0.84 4.23 0.99
N CYS A 72 -0.86 3.69 -0.24
CA CYS A 72 -1.82 2.68 -0.64
C CYS A 72 -1.70 1.40 0.20
N ARG A 73 -0.49 1.06 0.67
CA ARG A 73 -0.29 -0.07 1.58
C ARG A 73 -0.92 0.21 2.94
N LEU A 74 -0.73 1.39 3.52
CA LEU A 74 -1.37 1.76 4.79
C LEU A 74 -2.89 1.81 4.65
N TRP A 75 -3.41 2.38 3.56
CA TRP A 75 -4.85 2.36 3.24
C TRP A 75 -5.39 0.92 3.24
N PHE A 76 -4.70 0.00 2.57
CA PHE A 76 -5.10 -1.40 2.53
C PHE A 76 -5.00 -2.07 3.90
N SER A 77 -3.93 -1.82 4.68
CA SER A 77 -3.80 -2.32 6.04
C SER A 77 -4.96 -1.86 6.93
N LEU A 78 -5.31 -0.58 6.89
CA LEU A 78 -6.44 -0.02 7.65
C LEU A 78 -7.76 -0.70 7.25
N LYS A 79 -8.01 -0.91 5.96
CA LYS A 79 -9.16 -1.68 5.47
C LYS A 79 -9.14 -3.14 5.95
N TYR A 80 -7.99 -3.80 5.92
CA TYR A 80 -7.81 -5.16 6.42
C TYR A 80 -8.21 -5.28 7.89
N PHE A 81 -7.82 -4.32 8.73
CA PHE A 81 -8.16 -4.28 10.15
C PHE A 81 -9.54 -3.65 10.45
N GLY A 82 -10.38 -3.46 9.44
CA GLY A 82 -11.77 -3.06 9.60
C GLY A 82 -12.02 -1.56 9.74
N HIS A 83 -11.03 -0.71 9.46
CA HIS A 83 -11.22 0.74 9.47
C HIS A 83 -11.97 1.20 8.20
N GLU A 84 -13.19 1.70 8.34
CA GLU A 84 -14.05 1.98 7.18
C GLU A 84 -13.69 3.28 6.47
N LYS A 85 -13.50 4.36 7.23
CA LYS A 85 -13.30 5.73 6.73
C LYS A 85 -11.83 6.01 6.49
N VAL A 86 -11.31 5.52 5.37
CA VAL A 86 -9.91 5.76 4.97
C VAL A 86 -9.82 6.14 3.50
N SER A 87 -9.07 7.20 3.22
CA SER A 87 -8.79 7.71 1.87
C SER A 87 -7.31 7.95 1.66
N VAL A 88 -6.85 7.84 0.41
CA VAL A 88 -5.49 8.24 0.01
C VAL A 88 -5.54 9.67 -0.54
N LEU A 89 -4.59 10.51 -0.15
CA LEU A 89 -4.43 11.85 -0.72
C LEU A 89 -3.94 11.74 -2.17
N ASP A 90 -4.81 12.12 -3.10
CA ASP A 90 -4.53 12.07 -4.53
C ASP A 90 -3.35 13.00 -4.92
N GLY A 91 -2.33 12.44 -5.57
CA GLY A 91 -1.08 13.13 -5.89
C GLY A 91 -0.03 13.17 -4.76
N GLY A 92 -0.38 12.67 -3.57
CA GLY A 92 0.52 12.58 -2.43
C GLY A 92 1.15 13.91 -2.01
N PHE A 93 2.28 13.83 -1.31
CA PHE A 93 2.97 15.03 -0.83
C PHE A 93 3.59 15.86 -1.96
N GLN A 94 3.99 15.22 -3.05
CA GLN A 94 4.59 15.89 -4.21
C GLN A 94 3.61 16.89 -4.84
N LYS A 95 2.35 16.49 -5.08
CA LYS A 95 1.31 17.39 -5.61
C LYS A 95 0.95 18.49 -4.60
N TRP A 96 0.87 18.15 -3.31
CA TRP A 96 0.63 19.11 -2.23
C TRP A 96 1.64 20.26 -2.23
N LEU A 97 2.94 19.94 -2.40
CA LEU A 97 4.01 20.91 -2.51
C LEU A 97 3.92 21.75 -3.80
N LYS A 98 3.64 21.11 -4.96
CA LYS A 98 3.47 21.81 -6.25
C LYS A 98 2.34 22.82 -6.20
N GLU A 99 1.26 22.49 -5.49
CA GLU A 99 0.11 23.38 -5.28
C GLU A 99 0.34 24.43 -4.19
N LYS A 100 1.56 24.51 -3.62
CA LYS A 100 1.97 25.48 -2.59
C LYS A 100 1.05 25.46 -1.35
N LYS A 101 0.54 24.29 -0.99
CA LYS A 101 -0.29 24.13 0.20
C LYS A 101 0.55 24.17 1.49
N PRO A 102 -0.06 24.47 2.66
CA PRO A 102 0.67 24.63 3.91
C PRO A 102 1.46 23.38 4.30
N THR A 103 2.67 23.58 4.82
CA THR A 103 3.50 22.53 5.42
C THR A 103 4.04 23.01 6.76
N THR A 104 4.47 22.08 7.60
CA THR A 104 5.05 22.37 8.91
C THR A 104 6.23 21.45 9.21
N LYS A 105 7.05 21.85 10.19
CA LYS A 105 8.04 21.01 10.87
C LYS A 105 7.60 20.64 12.29
N LYS A 106 6.49 21.20 12.77
CA LYS A 106 5.99 21.03 14.14
C LYS A 106 5.42 19.62 14.29
N ILE A 107 6.03 18.84 15.16
CA ILE A 107 5.52 17.52 15.55
C ILE A 107 4.41 17.71 16.57
N GLU A 108 3.22 17.23 16.23
CA GLU A 108 2.10 17.25 17.17
C GLU A 108 2.29 16.18 18.24
N LYS A 109 1.92 16.51 19.47
CA LYS A 109 1.81 15.52 20.54
C LYS A 109 0.49 14.79 20.36
N VAL A 110 0.55 13.47 20.40
CA VAL A 110 -0.62 12.59 20.42
C VAL A 110 -0.77 12.03 21.82
N GLU A 111 -2.01 11.96 22.30
CA GLU A 111 -2.34 11.32 23.57
C GLU A 111 -2.73 9.87 23.31
N GLN A 112 -2.12 8.95 24.06
CA GLN A 112 -2.48 7.56 23.93
C GLN A 112 -3.92 7.34 24.40
N ILE A 113 -4.69 6.60 23.60
CA ILE A 113 -6.04 6.13 23.97
C ILE A 113 -6.06 4.61 24.12
N ASP A 114 -7.21 4.03 24.44
CA ASP A 114 -7.40 2.59 24.60
C ASP A 114 -8.73 2.07 24.01
N SER A 115 -9.40 2.89 23.20
CA SER A 115 -10.76 2.61 22.73
C SER A 115 -10.86 2.05 21.31
N TYR A 116 -9.76 1.95 20.56
CA TYR A 116 -9.79 1.38 19.21
C TYR A 116 -9.96 -0.13 19.25
N GLN A 117 -10.79 -0.70 18.37
CA GLN A 117 -10.93 -2.15 18.18
C GLN A 117 -10.77 -2.53 16.70
N THR A 118 -9.95 -3.54 16.42
CA THR A 118 -9.80 -4.09 15.06
C THR A 118 -10.89 -5.12 14.74
N ASN A 119 -11.22 -5.22 13.45
CA ASN A 119 -12.08 -6.27 12.90
C ASN A 119 -11.44 -6.77 11.60
N GLU A 120 -10.68 -7.86 11.68
CA GLU A 120 -9.94 -8.36 10.51
C GLU A 120 -10.86 -8.89 9.42
N ASN A 121 -10.61 -8.44 8.19
CA ASN A 121 -11.19 -9.00 6.99
C ASN A 121 -10.18 -9.92 6.29
N ILE A 122 -10.15 -11.18 6.73
CA ILE A 122 -9.22 -12.20 6.24
C ILE A 122 -9.35 -12.47 4.73
N ASP A 123 -10.48 -12.14 4.11
CA ASP A 123 -10.71 -12.38 2.69
C ASP A 123 -9.92 -11.44 1.78
N LEU A 124 -9.44 -10.31 2.31
CA LEU A 124 -8.64 -9.33 1.57
C LEU A 124 -7.21 -9.81 1.28
N ILE A 125 -6.70 -10.80 2.02
CA ILE A 125 -5.34 -11.34 1.84
C ILE A 125 -5.42 -12.79 1.39
N LYS A 126 -4.67 -13.14 0.33
CA LYS A 126 -4.46 -14.53 -0.07
C LYS A 126 -3.10 -15.02 0.41
N ASN A 127 -3.09 -16.16 1.09
CA ASN A 127 -1.86 -16.80 1.54
C ASN A 127 -1.20 -17.62 0.41
N LYS A 128 0.03 -18.07 0.63
CA LYS A 128 0.81 -18.83 -0.37
C LYS A 128 0.07 -20.09 -0.85
N LYS A 129 -0.55 -20.85 0.05
CA LYS A 129 -1.29 -22.07 -0.31
C LYS A 129 -2.45 -21.76 -1.26
N GLN A 130 -3.21 -20.70 -1.00
CA GLN A 130 -4.29 -20.26 -1.87
C GLN A 130 -3.78 -19.83 -3.25
N ILE A 131 -2.63 -19.16 -3.33
CA ILE A 131 -1.98 -18.83 -4.61
C ILE A 131 -1.53 -20.09 -5.36
N ASP A 132 -0.89 -21.04 -4.67
CA ASP A 132 -0.41 -22.29 -5.25
C ASP A 132 -1.58 -23.12 -5.82
N GLU A 133 -2.69 -23.23 -5.08
CA GLU A 133 -3.90 -23.91 -5.54
C GLU A 133 -4.53 -23.20 -6.74
N ASN A 134 -4.53 -21.87 -6.75
CA ASN A 134 -5.13 -21.07 -7.81
C ASN A 134 -4.38 -21.18 -9.15
N ILE A 135 -3.09 -21.54 -9.16
CA ILE A 135 -2.36 -21.86 -10.40
C ILE A 135 -3.08 -22.97 -11.19
N ILE A 136 -3.66 -23.93 -10.48
CA ILE A 136 -4.37 -25.08 -11.05
C ILE A 136 -5.85 -24.76 -11.22
N LYS A 137 -6.50 -24.31 -10.14
CA LYS A 137 -7.97 -24.13 -10.08
C LYS A 137 -8.49 -22.93 -10.87
N LYS A 138 -7.68 -21.87 -10.99
CA LYS A 138 -8.02 -20.63 -11.71
C LYS A 138 -9.32 -19.97 -11.20
N GLU A 139 -9.54 -19.99 -9.90
CA GLU A 139 -10.70 -19.39 -9.21
C GLU A 139 -10.63 -17.86 -9.19
N PHE A 140 -9.43 -17.28 -9.23
CA PHE A 140 -9.23 -15.83 -9.30
C PHE A 140 -8.05 -15.47 -10.22
N ILE A 141 -8.03 -14.21 -10.66
CA ILE A 141 -6.96 -13.68 -11.51
C ILE A 141 -5.91 -13.02 -10.60
N VAL A 142 -4.65 -13.41 -10.80
CA VAL A 142 -3.51 -12.77 -10.14
C VAL A 142 -2.97 -11.66 -11.03
N ILE A 143 -3.01 -10.42 -10.53
CA ILE A 143 -2.41 -9.26 -11.21
C ILE A 143 -1.18 -8.82 -10.42
N ASP A 144 -0.04 -8.79 -11.10
CA ASP A 144 1.25 -8.39 -10.54
C ASP A 144 1.56 -6.93 -10.87
N ALA A 145 1.79 -6.14 -9.83
CA ALA A 145 2.00 -4.70 -9.90
C ALA A 145 3.47 -4.27 -10.08
N ARG A 146 4.41 -5.22 -10.12
CA ARG A 146 5.85 -4.94 -10.35
C ARG A 146 6.11 -4.39 -11.76
N SER A 147 7.33 -3.91 -12.02
CA SER A 147 7.74 -3.53 -13.37
C SER A 147 7.63 -4.73 -14.32
N ARG A 148 7.37 -4.43 -15.60
CA ARG A 148 7.30 -5.44 -16.65
C ARG A 148 8.59 -6.29 -16.70
N GLY A 149 9.75 -5.64 -16.62
CA GLY A 149 11.03 -6.34 -16.63
C GLY A 149 11.24 -7.30 -15.46
N ARG A 150 10.82 -6.93 -14.24
CA ARG A 150 10.86 -7.82 -13.07
C ARG A 150 9.91 -9.02 -13.22
N PHE A 151 8.73 -8.77 -13.77
CA PHE A 151 7.73 -9.80 -14.04
C PHE A 151 8.18 -10.80 -15.11
N GLU A 152 8.82 -10.32 -16.18
CA GLU A 152 9.34 -11.14 -17.28
C GLU A 152 10.69 -11.79 -16.95
N GLY A 153 11.36 -11.33 -15.89
CA GLY A 153 12.64 -11.84 -15.44
C GLY A 153 13.86 -11.19 -16.12
N SER A 154 13.65 -10.16 -16.94
CA SER A 154 14.71 -9.40 -17.62
C SER A 154 15.38 -8.34 -16.73
N GLU A 155 14.73 -7.93 -15.64
CA GLU A 155 15.30 -7.07 -14.60
C GLU A 155 15.45 -7.84 -13.27
N PRO A 156 16.53 -7.59 -12.50
CA PRO A 156 16.70 -8.21 -11.20
C PRO A 156 15.70 -7.66 -10.18
N GLU A 157 15.36 -8.49 -9.19
CA GLU A 157 14.64 -8.03 -8.01
C GLU A 157 15.52 -7.09 -7.16
N PRO A 158 14.96 -6.05 -6.51
CA PRO A 158 15.72 -5.17 -5.62
C PRO A 158 16.40 -5.92 -4.47
N ARG A 159 15.84 -7.06 -4.08
CA ARG A 159 16.31 -7.99 -3.06
C ARG A 159 17.04 -9.15 -3.74
N LYS A 160 18.32 -9.33 -3.43
CA LYS A 160 19.23 -10.27 -4.13
C LYS A 160 18.82 -11.74 -3.95
N GLU A 161 18.13 -12.04 -2.87
CA GLU A 161 17.64 -13.37 -2.50
C GLU A 161 16.39 -13.79 -3.28
N LEU A 162 15.70 -12.85 -3.95
CA LEU A 162 14.48 -13.14 -4.69
C LEU A 162 14.79 -13.50 -6.15
N LYS A 163 14.13 -14.56 -6.64
CA LYS A 163 14.16 -14.93 -8.06
C LYS A 163 13.33 -13.94 -8.87
N SER A 164 13.81 -13.60 -10.06
CA SER A 164 13.05 -12.84 -11.05
C SER A 164 12.00 -13.73 -11.73
N GLY A 165 11.09 -13.12 -12.50
CA GLY A 165 9.97 -13.82 -13.13
C GLY A 165 8.66 -13.65 -12.36
N SER A 166 7.66 -14.48 -12.66
CA SER A 166 6.29 -14.30 -12.20
C SER A 166 5.57 -15.59 -11.84
N ILE A 167 4.46 -15.44 -11.11
CA ILE A 167 3.57 -16.55 -10.77
C ILE A 167 2.93 -17.07 -12.06
N PRO A 168 2.91 -18.39 -12.31
CA PRO A 168 2.24 -18.96 -13.48
C PRO A 168 0.81 -18.44 -13.64
N ASN A 169 0.41 -18.13 -14.88
CA ASN A 169 -0.91 -17.59 -15.24
C ASN A 169 -1.24 -16.17 -14.73
N SER A 170 -0.35 -15.53 -13.97
CA SER A 170 -0.53 -14.13 -13.56
C SER A 170 -0.42 -13.16 -14.73
N ILE A 171 -0.97 -11.96 -14.54
CA ILE A 171 -0.98 -10.89 -15.53
C ILE A 171 -0.20 -9.71 -14.96
N CYS A 172 0.67 -9.10 -15.74
CA CYS A 172 1.40 -7.92 -15.29
C CYS A 172 0.65 -6.64 -15.65
N LEU A 173 0.40 -5.82 -14.63
CA LEU A 173 -0.07 -4.44 -14.72
C LEU A 173 0.75 -3.60 -13.73
N PRO A 174 1.91 -3.08 -14.15
CA PRO A 174 2.74 -2.23 -13.31
C PRO A 174 1.93 -1.09 -12.70
N PHE A 175 2.05 -0.87 -11.38
CA PHE A 175 1.22 0.13 -10.68
C PHE A 175 1.36 1.53 -11.29
N LYS A 176 2.53 1.87 -11.85
CA LYS A 176 2.80 3.15 -12.51
C LYS A 176 1.84 3.42 -13.67
N GLU A 177 1.34 2.38 -14.34
CA GLU A 177 0.34 2.53 -15.40
C GLU A 177 -1.04 2.97 -14.89
N CYS A 178 -1.28 2.94 -13.58
CA CYS A 178 -2.50 3.41 -12.92
C CYS A 178 -2.39 4.86 -12.41
N ILE A 179 -1.24 5.52 -12.59
CA ILE A 179 -0.91 6.84 -12.08
C ILE A 179 -0.68 7.80 -13.26
N ASN A 180 -1.08 9.06 -13.11
CA ASN A 180 -0.81 10.17 -14.01
C ASN A 180 0.59 10.78 -13.76
N GLU A 181 1.07 11.60 -14.70
CA GLU A 181 2.37 12.28 -14.58
C GLU A 181 2.46 13.27 -13.40
N ASP A 182 1.32 13.84 -12.98
CA ASP A 182 1.23 14.73 -11.81
C ASP A 182 1.19 13.98 -10.47
N HIS A 183 1.44 12.67 -10.48
CA HIS A 183 1.32 11.72 -9.37
C HIS A 183 -0.12 11.43 -8.91
N SER A 184 -1.15 11.99 -9.55
CA SER A 184 -2.54 11.62 -9.23
C SER A 184 -2.89 10.22 -9.74
N PHE A 185 -3.91 9.61 -9.15
CA PHE A 185 -4.51 8.39 -9.67
C PHE A 185 -5.23 8.68 -10.99
N LYS A 186 -5.15 7.73 -11.93
CA LYS A 186 -6.05 7.72 -13.08
C LYS A 186 -7.50 7.66 -12.61
N ASN A 187 -8.38 8.32 -13.35
CA ASN A 187 -9.80 8.28 -13.02
C ASN A 187 -10.38 6.88 -13.27
N LYS A 188 -11.60 6.64 -12.76
CA LYS A 188 -12.27 5.34 -12.84
C LYS A 188 -12.34 4.79 -14.27
N GLU A 189 -12.64 5.62 -15.26
CA GLU A 189 -12.79 5.20 -16.66
C GLU A 189 -11.44 4.76 -17.25
N GLN A 190 -10.39 5.54 -17.01
CA GLN A 190 -9.03 5.23 -17.43
C GLN A 190 -8.50 3.95 -16.78
N LEU A 191 -8.77 3.75 -15.49
CA LEU A 191 -8.41 2.51 -14.79
C LEU A 191 -9.18 1.32 -15.37
N LEU A 192 -10.49 1.44 -15.59
CA LEU A 192 -11.29 0.37 -16.20
C LEU A 192 -10.75 -0.03 -17.58
N LEU A 193 -10.29 0.94 -18.39
CA LEU A 193 -9.63 0.66 -19.65
C LEU A 193 -8.33 -0.11 -19.45
N LYS A 194 -7.46 0.33 -18.52
CA LYS A 194 -6.21 -0.37 -18.19
C LYS A 194 -6.43 -1.82 -17.75
N PHE A 195 -7.41 -2.05 -16.89
CA PHE A 195 -7.76 -3.41 -16.47
C PHE A 195 -8.33 -4.24 -17.63
N LYS A 196 -9.19 -3.67 -18.47
CA LYS A 196 -9.71 -4.37 -19.66
C LYS A 196 -8.61 -4.76 -20.64
N GLU A 197 -7.65 -3.88 -20.90
CA GLU A 197 -6.50 -4.12 -21.77
C GLU A 197 -5.71 -5.36 -21.31
N VAL A 198 -5.37 -5.43 -20.02
CA VAL A 198 -4.53 -6.53 -19.50
C VAL A 198 -5.32 -7.82 -19.27
N LEU A 199 -6.62 -7.73 -18.97
CA LEU A 199 -7.49 -8.90 -18.81
C LEU A 199 -7.86 -9.53 -20.17
N GLY A 200 -7.90 -8.73 -21.24
CA GLY A 200 -8.28 -9.20 -22.57
C GLY A 200 -9.68 -9.85 -22.58
N SER A 201 -9.79 -11.04 -23.18
CA SER A 201 -11.02 -11.83 -23.20
C SER A 201 -11.24 -12.71 -21.97
N LYS A 202 -10.34 -12.68 -20.97
CA LYS A 202 -10.51 -13.46 -19.73
C LYS A 202 -11.68 -12.87 -18.95
N LYS A 203 -12.78 -13.63 -18.85
CA LYS A 203 -13.88 -13.28 -17.97
C LYS A 203 -13.35 -13.18 -16.54
N LEU A 204 -13.71 -12.12 -15.83
CA LEU A 204 -13.59 -12.11 -14.38
C LEU A 204 -14.36 -13.34 -13.87
N PRO A 205 -13.78 -14.17 -12.99
CA PRO A 205 -14.55 -15.21 -12.34
C PRO A 205 -15.76 -14.55 -11.70
N VAL A 206 -16.94 -15.00 -12.15
CA VAL A 206 -18.20 -14.50 -11.64
C VAL A 206 -18.35 -15.10 -10.26
N ASN A 207 -18.24 -14.27 -9.23
CA ASN A 207 -18.76 -14.60 -7.90
C ASN A 207 -20.27 -14.31 -7.90
#